data_AF-A0A0L0S7T6-F1
#
_entry.id   AF-A0A0L0S7T6-F1
#
_cell.length_a   1.000
_cell.length_b   1.000
_cell.length_c   1.000
_cell.angle_alpha   90.00
_cell.angle_beta   90.00
_cell.angle_gamma   90.00
#
_symmetry.space_group_name_H-M   'P 1'
#
loop_
_entity.id
_entity.type
_entity.pdbx_description
1 polymer ?
#
loop_
_entity_poly.entity_id
_entity_poly.type
_entity_poly.pdbx_seq_one_letter_code
_entity_poly.pdbx_strand_id
1 'polypeptide(L)'
;MLRSAPRLRLPSPAWLLKHPAPLAQHRSATLQQRPHFTPSTINPVRRAIMTSAPKPAPASSPAPAKPAADEPVWVQIHADACMRCEETYTDPATGYSVFTAVSHKKRGYCCGNQCRHCPYEYRNVGKPDLLAQDKKAAQARKRAERAAAAEAAAANSASTTGSAPAGGAADSKSLQW
;
A
#
# COMPACT_ATOMS: atom_id res chain seq x y z
N MET A 1 -5.70 8.46 -42.48
CA MET A 1 -6.74 7.43 -42.69
C MET A 1 -7.06 6.79 -41.34
N LEU A 2 -8.11 7.27 -40.63
CA LEU A 2 -8.54 6.67 -39.36
C LEU A 2 -9.31 5.38 -39.65
N ARG A 3 -8.79 4.25 -39.19
CA ARG A 3 -9.47 2.95 -39.28
C ARG A 3 -10.58 2.90 -38.22
N SER A 4 -11.83 2.94 -38.65
CA SER A 4 -13.00 2.71 -37.79
C SER A 4 -12.95 1.31 -37.15
N ALA A 5 -13.11 1.24 -35.83
CA ALA A 5 -13.23 -0.03 -35.12
C ALA A 5 -14.60 -0.67 -35.38
N PRO A 6 -14.67 -2.02 -35.53
CA PRO A 6 -15.94 -2.70 -35.75
C PRO A 6 -16.79 -2.68 -34.48
N ARG A 7 -18.06 -2.28 -34.62
CA ARG A 7 -19.06 -2.33 -33.55
C ARG A 7 -19.41 -3.79 -33.27
N LEU A 8 -19.06 -4.29 -32.09
CA LEU A 8 -19.50 -5.59 -31.61
C LEU A 8 -21.02 -5.53 -31.35
N ARG A 9 -21.80 -6.32 -32.11
CA ARG A 9 -23.23 -6.50 -31.86
C ARG A 9 -23.41 -7.42 -30.66
N LEU A 10 -24.13 -6.93 -29.65
CA LEU A 10 -24.61 -7.76 -28.55
C LEU A 10 -25.71 -8.71 -29.05
N PRO A 11 -25.80 -9.94 -28.51
CA PRO A 11 -26.87 -10.87 -28.84
C PRO A 11 -28.23 -10.35 -28.36
N SER A 12 -29.28 -10.67 -29.12
CA SER A 12 -30.66 -10.26 -28.83
C SER A 12 -31.18 -10.93 -27.56
N PRO A 13 -31.99 -10.26 -26.71
CA PRO A 13 -32.50 -10.80 -25.45
C PRO A 13 -33.24 -12.13 -25.59
N ALA A 14 -33.88 -12.39 -26.75
CA ALA A 14 -34.57 -13.65 -27.02
C ALA A 14 -33.62 -14.88 -27.08
N TRP A 15 -32.35 -14.68 -27.44
CA TRP A 15 -31.36 -15.76 -27.51
C TRP A 15 -30.92 -16.25 -26.12
N LEU A 16 -30.86 -15.34 -25.13
CA LEU A 16 -30.50 -15.67 -23.75
C LEU A 16 -31.55 -16.54 -23.06
N LEU A 17 -32.83 -16.37 -23.40
CA LEU A 17 -33.91 -17.18 -22.82
C LEU A 17 -33.87 -18.64 -23.28
N LYS A 18 -33.31 -18.90 -24.47
CA LYS A 18 -33.29 -20.25 -25.06
C LYS A 18 -32.03 -21.05 -24.71
N HIS A 19 -31.01 -20.39 -24.15
CA HIS A 19 -29.74 -21.00 -23.76
C HIS A 19 -29.38 -20.60 -22.33
N PRO A 20 -30.05 -21.15 -21.31
CA PRO A 20 -29.66 -20.94 -19.93
C PRO A 20 -28.23 -21.48 -19.72
N ALA A 21 -27.36 -20.68 -19.11
CA ALA A 21 -26.02 -21.10 -18.75
C ALA A 21 -26.09 -22.34 -17.83
N PRO A 22 -25.21 -23.35 -18.02
CA PRO A 22 -25.23 -24.54 -17.19
C PRO A 22 -25.01 -24.13 -15.72
N LEU A 23 -25.97 -24.46 -14.87
CA LEU A 23 -25.85 -24.33 -13.41
C LEU A 23 -24.61 -25.12 -12.98
N ALA A 24 -23.58 -24.39 -12.58
CA ALA A 24 -22.37 -24.96 -12.01
C ALA A 24 -22.77 -25.74 -10.75
N GLN A 25 -22.76 -27.06 -10.83
CA GLN A 25 -22.99 -27.95 -9.71
C GLN A 25 -21.90 -27.68 -8.68
N HIS A 26 -22.28 -27.03 -7.57
CA HIS A 26 -21.41 -26.84 -6.43
C HIS A 26 -21.15 -28.23 -5.85
N ARG A 27 -19.98 -28.80 -6.14
CA ARG A 27 -19.50 -30.00 -5.45
C ARG A 27 -19.40 -29.66 -3.97
N SER A 28 -20.30 -30.18 -3.16
CA SER A 28 -20.20 -30.15 -1.70
C SER A 28 -18.84 -30.72 -1.32
N ALA A 29 -17.94 -29.85 -0.85
CA ALA A 29 -16.69 -30.26 -0.26
C ALA A 29 -17.04 -31.09 0.97
N THR A 30 -16.87 -32.41 0.87
CA THR A 30 -16.90 -33.30 2.02
C THR A 30 -15.84 -32.78 2.99
N LEU A 31 -16.30 -32.33 4.15
CA LEU A 31 -15.48 -31.94 5.27
C LEU A 31 -14.70 -33.17 5.73
N GLN A 32 -13.56 -33.43 5.10
CA GLN A 32 -12.63 -34.46 5.53
C GLN A 32 -12.08 -34.00 6.87
N GLN A 33 -12.48 -34.73 7.91
CA GLN A 33 -12.09 -34.50 9.29
C GLN A 33 -10.56 -34.55 9.37
N ARG A 34 -9.98 -33.50 9.94
CA ARG A 34 -8.54 -33.37 10.16
C ARG A 34 -8.10 -34.46 11.15
N PRO A 35 -7.06 -35.25 10.87
CA PRO A 35 -6.58 -36.23 11.84
C PRO A 35 -6.10 -35.51 13.09
N HIS A 36 -6.48 -36.06 14.24
CA HIS A 36 -6.10 -35.58 15.56
C HIS A 36 -4.58 -35.66 15.74
N PHE A 37 -3.95 -34.51 16.00
CA PHE A 37 -2.53 -34.40 16.29
C PHE A 37 -2.30 -34.82 17.75
N THR A 38 -1.66 -35.97 17.97
CA THR A 38 -1.22 -36.40 19.30
C THR A 38 0.18 -35.85 19.56
N PRO A 39 0.44 -35.20 20.72
CA PRO A 39 1.80 -34.83 21.10
C PRO A 39 2.54 -36.07 21.62
N SER A 40 3.20 -36.81 20.72
CA SER A 40 4.04 -37.94 21.12
C SER A 40 5.45 -37.45 21.47
N THR A 41 5.74 -37.52 22.77
CA THR A 41 7.00 -37.94 23.40
C THR A 41 8.32 -37.47 22.77
N ILE A 42 8.90 -36.43 23.38
CA ILE A 42 10.31 -36.25 23.73
C ILE A 42 11.29 -37.11 22.92
N ASN A 43 11.99 -36.50 21.96
CA ASN A 43 13.21 -37.04 21.36
C ASN A 43 14.43 -36.35 22.00
N PRO A 44 15.22 -37.03 22.87
CA PRO A 44 16.33 -36.43 23.58
C PRO A 44 17.63 -36.62 22.79
N VAL A 45 17.83 -35.84 21.74
CA VAL A 45 19.18 -35.65 21.16
C VAL A 45 19.40 -34.17 20.82
N ARG A 46 19.41 -33.34 21.85
CA ARG A 46 20.04 -32.00 21.78
C ARG A 46 21.55 -32.19 21.77
N ARG A 47 22.17 -32.21 20.58
CA ARG A 47 23.59 -31.90 20.46
C ARG A 47 23.74 -30.38 20.51
N ALA A 48 24.41 -29.89 21.55
CA ALA A 48 24.72 -28.48 21.72
C ALA A 48 25.65 -28.02 20.59
N ILE A 49 25.10 -27.31 19.59
CA ILE A 49 25.90 -26.47 18.71
C ILE A 49 26.11 -25.14 19.42
N MET A 50 27.38 -24.90 19.72
CA MET A 50 27.86 -23.71 20.38
C MET A 50 27.46 -22.49 19.57
N THR A 51 26.67 -21.63 20.20
CA THR A 51 26.34 -20.30 19.73
C THR A 51 27.63 -19.49 19.61
N SER A 52 28.20 -19.42 18.41
CA SER A 52 29.00 -18.24 18.07
C SER A 52 28.05 -17.06 18.12
N ALA A 53 28.25 -16.17 19.10
CA ALA A 53 27.47 -14.95 19.25
C ALA A 53 27.35 -14.24 17.88
N PRO A 54 26.15 -13.79 17.48
CA PRO A 54 26.05 -12.93 16.30
C PRO A 54 26.94 -11.70 16.58
N LYS A 55 27.87 -11.43 15.65
CA LYS A 55 28.66 -10.19 15.63
C LYS A 55 27.70 -9.04 15.95
N PRO A 56 27.97 -8.19 16.96
CA PRO A 56 27.07 -7.09 17.27
C PRO A 56 26.87 -6.30 15.99
N ALA A 57 25.61 -6.12 15.61
CA ALA A 57 25.25 -5.16 14.56
C ALA A 57 25.95 -3.85 14.92
N PRO A 58 26.64 -3.18 13.97
CA PRO A 58 27.23 -1.89 14.27
C PRO A 58 26.12 -1.00 14.83
N ALA A 59 26.36 -0.54 16.05
CA ALA A 59 25.49 0.36 16.76
C ALA A 59 25.09 1.51 15.84
N SER A 60 23.79 1.83 15.88
CA SER A 60 23.25 3.17 15.77
C SER A 60 23.88 4.05 14.69
N SER A 61 23.14 4.25 13.59
CA SER A 61 23.37 5.33 12.64
C SER A 61 23.97 6.54 13.36
N PRO A 62 25.21 6.96 13.05
CA PRO A 62 25.82 8.08 13.74
C PRO A 62 24.88 9.27 13.59
N ALA A 63 24.58 9.92 14.72
CA ALA A 63 23.94 11.23 14.70
C ALA A 63 24.70 12.11 13.70
N PRO A 64 24.02 12.90 12.84
CA PRO A 64 24.69 13.63 11.79
C PRO A 64 25.75 14.53 12.42
N ALA A 65 27.02 14.15 12.23
CA ALA A 65 28.14 15.04 12.46
C ALA A 65 27.90 16.29 11.61
N LYS A 66 28.34 17.45 12.11
CA LYS A 66 28.30 18.71 11.34
C LYS A 66 28.79 18.42 9.90
N PRO A 67 28.10 18.91 8.87
CA PRO A 67 28.47 18.62 7.49
C PRO A 67 29.93 19.02 7.29
N ALA A 68 30.73 18.10 6.74
CA ALA A 68 32.11 18.40 6.39
C ALA A 68 32.11 19.58 5.39
N ALA A 69 33.14 20.42 5.40
CA ALA A 69 33.19 21.65 4.60
C ALA A 69 33.02 21.42 3.07
N ASP A 70 33.20 20.19 2.59
CA ASP A 70 33.06 19.78 1.19
C ASP A 70 31.73 19.08 0.88
N GLU A 71 30.79 19.02 1.84
CA GLU A 71 29.51 18.37 1.64
C GLU A 71 28.61 19.20 0.72
N PRO A 72 28.07 18.60 -0.36
CA PRO A 72 27.38 19.40 -1.34
C PRO A 72 26.05 19.92 -0.79
N VAL A 73 25.71 21.16 -1.17
CA VAL A 73 24.54 21.92 -0.67
C VAL A 73 23.22 21.14 -0.74
N TRP A 74 23.05 20.28 -1.75
CA TRP A 74 21.85 19.46 -1.91
C TRP A 74 21.62 18.46 -0.76
N VAL A 75 22.64 18.11 0.04
CA VAL A 75 22.45 17.20 1.18
C VAL A 75 21.66 17.88 2.30
N GLN A 76 22.00 19.13 2.63
CA GLN A 76 21.29 19.90 3.66
C GLN A 76 19.84 20.16 3.23
N ILE A 77 19.62 20.60 1.99
CA ILE A 77 18.27 20.82 1.45
C ILE A 77 17.45 19.52 1.44
N HIS A 78 18.07 18.40 1.08
CA HIS A 78 17.43 17.09 1.16
C HIS A 78 17.04 16.73 2.60
N ALA A 79 17.95 16.92 3.56
CA ALA A 79 17.72 16.61 4.97
C ALA A 79 16.55 17.46 5.51
N ASP A 80 16.55 18.75 5.21
CA ASP A 80 15.48 19.68 5.57
C ASP A 80 14.13 19.29 4.97
N ALA A 81 14.10 18.95 3.67
CA ALA A 81 12.91 18.45 3.01
C ALA A 81 12.41 17.15 3.65
N CYS A 82 13.30 16.24 4.03
CA CYS A 82 12.94 15.01 4.73
C CYS A 82 12.37 15.27 6.13
N MET A 83 12.93 16.23 6.89
CA MET A 83 12.42 16.63 8.20
C MET A 83 11.01 17.22 8.10
N ARG A 84 10.71 17.94 7.02
CA ARG A 84 9.37 18.48 6.73
C ARG A 84 8.43 17.47 6.06
N CYS A 85 8.85 16.22 5.89
CA CYS A 85 8.10 15.19 5.16
C CYS A 85 7.74 15.58 3.71
N GLU A 86 8.54 16.45 3.07
CA GLU A 86 8.36 16.85 1.68
C GLU A 86 8.82 15.74 0.72
N GLU A 87 8.11 15.58 -0.38
CA GLU A 87 8.38 14.53 -1.37
C GLU A 87 9.48 14.93 -2.37
N THR A 88 9.73 16.21 -2.54
CA THR A 88 10.70 16.75 -3.50
C THR A 88 11.40 17.97 -2.94
N TYR A 89 12.58 18.29 -3.49
CA TYR A 89 13.25 19.57 -3.31
C TYR A 89 13.81 20.05 -4.66
N THR A 90 14.15 21.33 -4.76
CA THR A 90 14.81 21.89 -5.95
C THR A 90 16.32 21.86 -5.74
N ASP A 91 17.03 21.20 -6.65
CA ASP A 91 18.50 21.19 -6.65
C ASP A 91 19.03 22.58 -7.03
N PRO A 92 19.76 23.29 -6.14
CA PRO A 92 20.22 24.65 -6.40
C PRO A 92 21.23 24.73 -7.55
N ALA A 93 21.93 23.64 -7.86
CA ALA A 93 22.91 23.63 -8.93
C ALA A 93 22.28 23.43 -10.31
N THR A 94 21.23 22.61 -10.40
CA THR A 94 20.63 22.21 -11.68
C THR A 94 19.24 22.78 -11.94
N GLY A 95 18.56 23.28 -10.89
CA GLY A 95 17.17 23.73 -10.95
C GLY A 95 16.14 22.59 -11.04
N TYR A 96 16.56 21.32 -11.03
CA TYR A 96 15.65 20.20 -11.16
C TYR A 96 14.92 19.87 -9.86
N SER A 97 13.69 19.37 -10.00
CA SER A 97 12.95 18.77 -8.89
C SER A 97 13.46 17.36 -8.62
N VAL A 98 14.02 17.13 -7.44
CA VAL A 98 14.62 15.86 -7.01
C VAL A 98 13.74 15.23 -5.93
N PHE A 99 13.36 13.96 -6.14
CA PHE A 99 12.60 13.20 -5.15
C PHE A 99 13.42 12.90 -3.89
N THR A 100 12.81 13.10 -2.72
CA THR A 100 13.38 12.74 -1.42
C THR A 100 13.23 11.25 -1.12
N ALA A 101 13.88 10.78 -0.05
CA ALA A 101 13.68 9.43 0.47
C ALA A 101 12.23 9.24 0.96
N VAL A 102 11.57 10.30 1.43
CA VAL A 102 10.17 10.30 1.88
C VAL A 102 9.24 9.91 0.73
N SER A 103 9.41 10.49 -0.47
CA SER A 103 8.59 10.12 -1.63
C SER A 103 8.74 8.65 -2.01
N HIS A 104 9.96 8.12 -1.93
CA HIS A 104 10.22 6.69 -2.22
C HIS A 104 9.62 5.76 -1.15
N LYS A 105 9.64 6.15 0.12
CA LYS A 105 8.96 5.43 1.20
C LYS A 105 7.44 5.44 1.01
N LYS A 106 6.84 6.59 0.71
CA LYS A 106 5.39 6.73 0.40
C LYS A 106 4.99 5.98 -0.88
N ARG A 107 5.87 5.89 -1.85
CA ARG A 107 5.69 5.06 -3.06
C ARG A 107 5.70 3.57 -2.70
N GLY A 108 6.60 3.16 -1.81
CA GLY A 108 6.72 1.80 -1.30
C GLY A 108 7.49 0.84 -2.20
N TYR A 109 8.25 1.34 -3.20
CA TYR A 109 9.13 0.53 -4.04
C TYR A 109 10.21 1.36 -4.76
N CYS A 110 11.28 0.69 -5.24
CA CYS A 110 12.30 1.30 -6.11
C CYS A 110 11.75 1.51 -7.53
N CYS A 111 11.81 2.75 -8.04
CA CYS A 111 11.25 3.09 -9.35
C CYS A 111 12.10 2.65 -10.55
N GLY A 112 13.36 2.23 -10.34
CA GLY A 112 14.27 1.80 -11.40
C GLY A 112 15.02 2.91 -12.14
N ASN A 113 14.81 4.19 -11.76
CA ASN A 113 15.38 5.35 -12.46
C ASN A 113 16.68 5.89 -11.85
N GLN A 114 17.34 5.12 -10.98
CA GLN A 114 18.60 5.51 -10.33
C GLN A 114 18.55 6.89 -9.62
N CYS A 115 17.45 7.18 -8.94
CA CYS A 115 17.27 8.44 -8.22
C CYS A 115 18.29 8.62 -7.08
N ARG A 116 18.72 9.87 -6.85
CA ARG A 116 19.78 10.22 -5.88
C ARG A 116 19.56 9.68 -4.46
N HIS A 117 18.31 9.65 -4.00
CA HIS A 117 17.93 9.31 -2.62
C HIS A 117 17.10 8.03 -2.52
N CYS A 118 17.51 6.97 -3.22
CA CYS A 118 16.77 5.70 -3.22
C CYS A 118 17.01 4.90 -1.93
N PRO A 119 16.00 4.66 -1.07
CA PRO A 119 16.17 3.92 0.18
C PRO A 119 16.17 2.38 0.00
N TYR A 120 16.21 1.93 -1.25
CA TYR A 120 16.06 0.51 -1.62
C TYR A 120 17.29 -0.01 -2.38
N GLU A 121 18.45 0.62 -2.19
CA GLU A 121 19.73 0.21 -2.78
C GLU A 121 19.64 -0.09 -4.30
N TYR A 122 18.90 0.77 -5.02
CA TYR A 122 18.73 0.67 -6.48
C TYR A 122 18.23 -0.69 -6.99
N ARG A 123 17.51 -1.45 -6.16
CA ARG A 123 17.10 -2.85 -6.42
C ARG A 123 16.54 -3.10 -7.82
N ASN A 124 15.76 -2.16 -8.37
CA ASN A 124 15.02 -2.31 -9.63
C ASN A 124 15.68 -1.64 -10.84
N VAL A 125 16.86 -1.01 -10.67
CA VAL A 125 17.58 -0.40 -11.80
C VAL A 125 18.03 -1.51 -12.76
N GLY A 126 17.63 -1.39 -14.04
CA GLY A 126 17.92 -2.39 -15.08
C GLY A 126 17.17 -3.72 -14.93
N LYS A 127 16.20 -3.83 -14.01
CA LYS A 127 15.47 -5.07 -13.72
C LYS A 127 13.96 -4.89 -13.89
N PRO A 128 13.44 -4.95 -15.13
CA PRO A 128 12.03 -4.68 -15.42
C PRO A 128 11.07 -5.66 -14.72
N ASP A 129 11.46 -6.93 -14.56
CA ASP A 129 10.62 -7.94 -13.90
C ASP A 129 10.44 -7.62 -12.41
N LEU A 130 11.51 -7.25 -11.70
CA LEU A 130 11.43 -6.85 -10.30
C LEU A 130 10.64 -5.55 -10.13
N LEU A 131 10.83 -4.58 -11.04
CA LEU A 131 10.06 -3.35 -11.05
C LEU A 131 8.55 -3.62 -11.18
N ALA A 132 8.16 -4.50 -12.11
CA ALA A 132 6.76 -4.87 -12.32
C ALA A 132 6.15 -5.55 -11.08
N GLN A 133 6.89 -6.48 -10.48
CA GLN A 133 6.47 -7.20 -9.27
C GLN A 133 6.30 -6.24 -8.08
N ASP A 134 7.31 -5.42 -7.79
CA ASP A 134 7.27 -4.47 -6.66
C ASP A 134 6.18 -3.41 -6.85
N LYS A 135 5.99 -2.92 -8.08
CA LYS A 135 4.93 -1.97 -8.42
C LYS A 135 3.55 -2.58 -8.20
N LYS A 136 3.33 -3.82 -8.62
CA LYS A 136 2.07 -4.56 -8.38
C LYS A 136 1.82 -4.74 -6.89
N ALA A 137 2.84 -5.12 -6.13
CA ALA A 137 2.74 -5.28 -4.67
C ALA A 137 2.41 -3.95 -3.98
N ALA A 138 3.06 -2.85 -4.36
CA ALA A 138 2.77 -1.53 -3.82
C ALA A 138 1.35 -1.05 -4.14
N GLN A 139 0.86 -1.30 -5.36
CA GLN A 139 -0.52 -0.99 -5.73
C GLN A 139 -1.53 -1.81 -4.92
N ALA A 140 -1.27 -3.09 -4.68
CA ALA A 140 -2.11 -3.94 -3.85
C ALA A 140 -2.21 -3.42 -2.41
N ARG A 141 -1.07 -3.03 -1.80
CA ARG A 141 -1.05 -2.41 -0.46
C ARG A 141 -1.90 -1.14 -0.41
N LYS A 142 -1.73 -0.23 -1.37
CA LYS A 142 -2.54 1.01 -1.45
C LYS A 142 -4.03 0.75 -1.63
N ARG A 143 -4.40 -0.28 -2.40
CA ARG A 143 -5.80 -0.70 -2.55
C ARG A 143 -6.36 -1.22 -1.22
N ALA A 144 -5.60 -2.03 -0.50
CA ALA A 144 -5.99 -2.54 0.82
C ALA A 144 -6.12 -1.39 1.84
N GLU A 145 -5.16 -0.46 1.89
CA GLU A 145 -5.23 0.73 2.74
C GLU A 145 -6.48 1.58 2.45
N ARG A 146 -6.80 1.81 1.17
CA ARG A 146 -8.00 2.54 0.76
C ARG A 146 -9.29 1.80 1.10
N ALA A 147 -9.31 0.48 0.93
CA ALA A 147 -10.46 -0.35 1.30
C ALA A 147 -10.70 -0.29 2.82
N ALA A 148 -9.65 -0.47 3.63
CA ALA A 148 -9.73 -0.33 5.08
C ALA A 148 -10.16 1.08 5.51
N ALA A 149 -9.66 2.13 4.86
CA ALA A 149 -10.10 3.49 5.13
C ALA A 149 -11.58 3.71 4.75
N ALA A 150 -12.06 3.11 3.66
CA ALA A 150 -13.46 3.16 3.27
C ALA A 150 -14.37 2.40 4.25
N GLU A 151 -13.93 1.24 4.74
CA GLU A 151 -14.62 0.47 5.78
C GLU A 151 -14.70 1.26 7.09
N ALA A 152 -13.59 1.89 7.52
CA ALA A 152 -13.57 2.75 8.69
C ALA A 152 -14.48 3.99 8.54
N ALA A 153 -14.49 4.61 7.36
CA ALA A 153 -15.40 5.73 7.08
C ALA A 153 -16.88 5.30 7.10
N ALA A 154 -17.20 4.11 6.59
CA ALA A 154 -18.54 3.53 6.64
C ALA A 154 -18.99 3.24 8.08
N ALA A 155 -18.10 2.68 8.92
CA ALA A 155 -18.36 2.43 10.33
C ALA A 155 -18.61 3.74 11.11
N ASN A 156 -17.81 4.78 10.87
CA ASN A 156 -18.02 6.09 11.51
C ASN A 156 -19.35 6.75 11.09
N SER A 157 -19.72 6.61 9.81
CA SER A 157 -20.98 7.15 9.28
C SER A 157 -22.21 6.47 9.89
N ALA A 158 -22.14 5.16 10.16
CA ALA A 158 -23.20 4.41 10.81
C ALA A 158 -23.37 4.77 12.31
N SER A 159 -22.32 5.29 12.96
CA SER A 159 -22.39 5.72 14.36
C SER A 159 -23.04 7.10 14.54
N THR A 160 -22.96 7.99 13.54
CA THR A 160 -23.53 9.36 13.61
C THR A 160 -25.05 9.42 13.45
N THR A 161 -25.69 8.41 12.87
CA THR A 161 -27.15 8.35 12.67
C THR A 161 -27.94 7.96 13.94
N GLY A 162 -27.28 7.72 15.08
CA GLY A 162 -27.90 7.35 16.36
C GLY A 162 -28.21 8.52 17.32
N SER A 163 -27.75 9.75 17.04
CA SER A 163 -28.15 10.94 17.80
C SER A 163 -29.18 11.74 17.01
N ALA A 164 -30.44 11.31 17.10
CA ALA A 164 -31.56 12.20 16.87
C ALA A 164 -31.56 13.27 17.99
N PRO A 165 -31.63 14.58 17.69
CA PRO A 165 -31.97 15.55 18.72
C PRO A 165 -33.39 15.26 19.20
N ALA A 166 -33.54 14.90 20.47
CA ALA A 166 -34.83 14.87 21.12
C ALA A 166 -35.29 16.31 21.39
N GLY A 167 -36.47 16.67 20.87
CA GLY A 167 -37.23 17.88 21.22
C GLY A 167 -37.02 19.07 20.26
N GLY A 168 -38.03 19.72 19.71
CA GLY A 168 -39.48 19.58 19.90
C GLY A 168 -40.22 20.41 18.85
N ALA A 169 -41.43 19.95 18.52
CA ALA A 169 -42.40 20.71 17.75
C ALA A 169 -43.05 21.78 18.64
N ALA A 170 -43.18 22.99 18.11
CA ALA A 170 -44.21 23.99 18.41
C ALA A 170 -44.06 25.07 17.32
N ASP A 171 -44.80 25.03 16.21
CA ASP A 171 -46.22 25.38 16.10
C ASP A 171 -46.51 26.78 16.65
N SER A 172 -46.57 27.77 15.76
CA SER A 172 -47.69 28.72 15.67
C SER A 172 -47.31 29.92 14.81
N LYS A 173 -48.16 30.14 13.80
CA LYS A 173 -48.59 31.46 13.29
C LYS A 173 -48.07 32.66 14.09
N SER A 174 -47.39 33.58 13.41
CA SER A 174 -47.62 35.00 13.67
C SER A 174 -47.50 35.79 12.38
N LEU A 175 -48.59 36.50 12.10
CA LEU A 175 -48.85 37.45 11.03
C LEU A 175 -48.02 38.73 11.20
N GLN A 176 -47.96 39.50 10.11
CA GLN A 176 -47.67 40.95 10.03
C GLN A 176 -46.19 41.31 10.25
N TRP A 177 -45.53 42.04 9.35
CA TRP A 177 -45.94 43.19 8.53
C TRP A 177 -45.19 43.21 7.20
#